data_AF-A0A2V7WW49-F1
#
_entry.id   AF-A0A2V7WW49-F1
#
_cell.length_a   1.000
_cell.length_b   1.000
_cell.length_c   1.000
_cell.angle_alpha   90.00
_cell.angle_beta   90.00
_cell.angle_gamma   90.00
#
_symmetry.space_group_name_H-M   'P 1'
#
loop_
_entity.id
_entity.type
_entity.pdbx_description
1 polymer ?
#
loop_
_entity_poly.entity_id
_entity_poly.type
_entity_poly.pdbx_seq_one_letter_code
_entity_poly.pdbx_strand_id
1 'polypeptide(L)'
;MAVAVALAVLVPYVAVLALFALGVTRLRWSRPTVLLASFLAYYNLIHIVTHGFARYRLPVMPVVFLIAGVGWTAWRQRELARMSGRARAAAAAVAAVLALILIPSFRLNLEHPAFGLTDTGGPPGADAPAP
;
A
#
# COMPACT_ATOMS: atom_id res chain seq x y z
N MET A 1 6.49 -17.99 14.24
CA MET A 1 5.40 -17.04 14.60
C MET A 1 5.49 -15.72 13.83
N ALA A 2 6.64 -15.04 13.84
CA ALA A 2 6.83 -13.75 13.16
C ALA A 2 6.44 -13.74 11.67
N VAL A 3 6.87 -14.75 10.89
CA VAL A 3 6.51 -14.88 9.46
C VAL A 3 5.00 -15.00 9.26
N ALA A 4 4.30 -15.78 10.10
CA ALA A 4 2.85 -15.94 9.99
C ALA A 4 2.12 -14.63 10.30
N VAL A 5 2.57 -13.87 11.30
CA VAL A 5 2.03 -12.53 11.63
C VAL A 5 2.29 -11.56 10.49
N ALA A 6 3.50 -11.56 9.92
CA ALA A 6 3.84 -10.72 8.78
C ALA A 6 2.94 -11.01 7.58
N LEU A 7 2.72 -12.29 7.25
CA LEU A 7 1.82 -12.70 6.17
C LEU A 7 0.37 -12.30 6.46
N ALA A 8 -0.12 -12.47 7.69
CA ALA A 8 -1.47 -12.10 8.09
C ALA A 8 -1.76 -10.60 7.90
N VAL A 9 -0.74 -9.75 8.02
CA VAL A 9 -0.85 -8.30 7.80
C VAL A 9 -0.59 -7.90 6.34
N LEU A 10 0.44 -8.48 5.71
CA LEU A 10 0.90 -8.09 4.38
C LEU A 10 -0.02 -8.59 3.27
N VAL A 11 -0.53 -9.82 3.37
CA VAL A 11 -1.41 -10.40 2.35
C VAL A 11 -2.66 -9.54 2.10
N PRO A 12 -3.46 -9.16 3.11
CA PRO A 12 -4.63 -8.33 2.88
C PRO A 12 -4.25 -6.93 2.35
N TYR A 13 -3.12 -6.36 2.80
CA TYR A 13 -2.63 -5.08 2.30
C TYR A 13 -2.29 -5.14 0.80
N VAL A 14 -1.50 -6.14 0.39
CA VAL A 14 -1.10 -6.35 -1.01
C VAL A 14 -2.33 -6.66 -1.87
N ALA A 15 -3.28 -7.45 -1.35
CA ALA A 15 -4.53 -7.73 -2.06
C ALA A 15 -5.34 -6.45 -2.33
N VAL A 16 -5.47 -5.56 -1.34
CA VAL A 16 -6.14 -4.27 -1.51
C VAL A 16 -5.44 -3.41 -2.55
N LEU A 17 -4.10 -3.36 -2.55
CA LEU A 17 -3.34 -2.61 -3.55
C LEU A 17 -3.49 -3.17 -4.97
N ALA A 18 -3.49 -4.49 -5.12
CA ALA A 18 -3.73 -5.14 -6.41
C ALA A 18 -5.14 -4.83 -6.94
N LEU A 19 -6.15 -4.94 -6.07
CA LEU A 19 -7.53 -4.59 -6.39
C LEU A 19 -7.69 -3.10 -6.71
N PHE A 20 -6.98 -2.23 -5.99
CA PHE A 20 -6.92 -0.80 -6.28
C PHE A 20 -6.36 -0.54 -7.67
N ALA A 21 -5.23 -1.14 -8.04
CA ALA A 21 -4.62 -0.99 -9.36
C ALA A 21 -5.57 -1.44 -10.48
N LEU A 22 -6.30 -2.54 -10.28
CA LEU A 22 -7.36 -2.98 -11.19
C LEU A 22 -8.51 -1.97 -11.25
N GLY A 23 -8.98 -1.51 -10.09
CA GLY A 23 -10.06 -0.54 -9.95
C GLY A 23 -9.80 0.76 -10.70
N VAL A 24 -8.57 1.30 -10.61
CA VAL A 24 -8.12 2.52 -11.32
C VAL A 24 -8.45 2.43 -12.82
N THR A 25 -8.22 1.29 -13.45
CA THR A 25 -8.46 1.11 -14.90
C THR A 25 -9.94 0.99 -15.28
N ARG A 26 -10.82 0.85 -14.30
CA ARG A 26 -12.26 0.63 -14.48
C ARG A 26 -13.13 1.74 -13.91
N LEU A 27 -12.52 2.76 -13.31
CA LEU A 27 -13.25 3.91 -12.81
C LEU A 27 -13.96 4.63 -13.96
N ARG A 28 -15.25 4.88 -13.74
CA ARG A 28 -16.01 5.81 -14.57
C ARG A 28 -15.69 7.22 -14.07
N TRP A 29 -15.07 8.03 -14.94
CA TRP A 29 -14.72 9.41 -14.64
C TRP A 29 -15.97 10.29 -14.58
N SER A 30 -16.65 10.23 -13.43
CA SER A 30 -17.76 11.09 -13.04
C SER A 30 -17.26 12.20 -12.14
N ARG A 31 -18.08 13.24 -11.91
CA ARG A 31 -17.71 14.34 -10.99
C ARG A 31 -17.30 13.84 -9.59
N PRO A 32 -18.04 12.91 -8.93
CA PRO A 32 -17.61 12.35 -7.64
C PRO A 32 -16.26 11.62 -7.73
N THR A 33 -16.04 10.83 -8.78
CA THR A 33 -14.77 10.13 -9.00
C THR A 33 -13.60 11.10 -9.11
N VAL A 34 -13.77 12.17 -9.90
CA VAL A 34 -12.74 13.19 -10.08
C VAL A 34 -12.45 13.88 -8.74
N LEU A 35 -13.47 14.22 -7.95
CA LEU A 35 -13.28 14.84 -6.63
C LEU A 35 -12.49 13.92 -5.68
N LEU A 36 -12.83 12.63 -5.63
CA LEU A 36 -12.12 11.67 -4.79
C LEU A 36 -10.68 11.44 -5.25
N ALA A 37 -10.46 11.33 -6.56
CA ALA A 37 -9.12 11.19 -7.13
C ALA A 37 -8.26 12.44 -6.88
N SER A 38 -8.84 13.63 -7.04
CA SER A 38 -8.17 14.91 -6.76
C SER A 38 -7.88 15.08 -5.28
N PHE A 39 -8.80 14.70 -4.38
CA PHE A 39 -8.55 14.68 -2.94
C PHE A 39 -7.39 13.75 -2.60
N LEU A 40 -7.38 12.53 -3.16
CA LEU A 40 -6.31 11.56 -2.98
C LEU A 40 -4.96 12.11 -3.47
N ALA A 41 -4.92 12.72 -4.66
CA ALA A 41 -3.72 13.31 -5.22
C ALA A 41 -3.21 14.46 -4.34
N TYR A 42 -4.09 15.43 -4.02
CA TYR A 42 -3.79 16.58 -3.16
C TYR A 42 -3.24 16.13 -1.80
N TYR A 43 -3.90 15.15 -1.16
CA TYR A 43 -3.49 14.63 0.14
C TYR A 43 -2.09 14.01 0.10
N ASN A 44 -1.81 13.20 -0.92
CA ASN A 44 -0.49 12.59 -1.12
C ASN A 44 0.58 13.64 -1.44
N LEU A 45 0.27 14.65 -2.25
CA LEU A 45 1.18 15.75 -2.58
C LEU A 45 1.62 16.51 -1.32
N ILE A 46 0.68 16.87 -0.45
CA ILE A 46 1.01 17.51 0.83
C ILE A 46 1.85 16.58 1.71
N HIS A 47 1.53 15.28 1.73
CA HIS A 47 2.26 14.28 2.49
C HIS A 47 3.71 14.06 2.04
N ILE A 48 4.01 14.28 0.76
CA ILE A 48 5.37 14.24 0.25
C ILE A 48 6.17 15.44 0.78
N VAL A 49 5.53 16.61 0.90
CA VAL A 49 6.15 17.85 1.39
C VAL A 49 6.34 17.83 2.91
N THR A 50 5.37 17.32 3.66
CA THR A 50 5.44 17.17 5.12
C THR A 50 5.73 15.70 5.45
N HIS A 51 7.00 15.33 5.66
CA HIS A 51 7.44 13.94 5.93
C HIS A 51 6.43 13.18 6.81
N GLY A 52 5.62 12.34 6.16
CA GLY A 52 4.39 11.82 6.74
C GLY A 52 4.63 10.78 7.82
N PHE A 53 4.42 11.17 9.08
CA PHE A 53 4.25 10.22 10.18
C PHE A 53 3.14 9.20 9.82
N ALA A 54 3.34 7.93 10.19
CA ALA A 54 2.41 6.84 9.86
C ALA A 54 0.93 7.12 10.24
N ARG A 55 0.70 7.98 11.26
CA ARG A 55 -0.62 8.41 11.72
C ARG A 55 -1.48 9.09 10.66
N TYR A 56 -0.87 9.71 9.65
CA TYR A 56 -1.59 10.50 8.67
C TYR A 56 -2.03 9.70 7.44
N ARG A 57 -1.93 8.37 7.45
CA ARG A 57 -2.43 7.53 6.34
C ARG A 57 -3.94 7.26 6.43
N LEU A 58 -4.58 7.57 7.56
CA LEU A 58 -5.98 7.25 7.81
C LEU A 58 -6.98 7.92 6.85
N PRO A 59 -6.83 9.21 6.45
CA PRO A 59 -7.83 9.87 5.61
C PRO A 59 -7.91 9.36 4.16
N VAL A 60 -6.83 8.75 3.65
CA VAL A 60 -6.75 8.24 2.28
C VAL A 60 -7.38 6.85 2.14
N MET A 61 -7.35 6.03 3.19
CA MET A 61 -7.76 4.63 3.13
C MET A 61 -9.20 4.41 2.61
N PRO A 62 -10.22 5.21 2.98
CA PRO A 62 -11.57 5.03 2.43
C PRO A 62 -11.62 5.11 0.90
N VAL A 63 -10.87 6.04 0.30
CA VAL A 63 -10.81 6.19 -1.16
C VAL A 63 -10.13 4.99 -1.81
N VAL A 64 -9.03 4.52 -1.21
CA VAL A 64 -8.33 3.31 -1.66
C VAL A 64 -9.26 2.10 -1.62
N PHE A 65 -10.02 1.91 -0.53
CA PHE A 65 -10.98 0.81 -0.41
C PHE A 65 -12.13 0.89 -1.40
N LEU A 66 -12.67 2.09 -1.66
CA LEU A 66 -13.73 2.27 -2.67
C LEU A 66 -13.24 1.86 -4.07
N ILE A 67 -12.03 2.30 -4.44
CA ILE A 67 -11.43 1.97 -5.74
C ILE A 67 -11.08 0.47 -5.81
N ALA A 68 -10.55 -0.10 -4.72
CA ALA A 68 -10.32 -1.54 -4.63
C ALA A 68 -11.63 -2.34 -4.78
N GLY A 69 -12.75 -1.83 -4.22
CA GLY A 69 -14.08 -2.40 -4.39
C GLY A 69 -14.50 -2.47 -5.87
N VAL A 70 -14.20 -1.43 -6.65
CA VAL A 70 -14.41 -1.46 -8.12
C VAL A 70 -13.61 -2.60 -8.76
N GLY A 71 -12.32 -2.73 -8.43
CA GLY A 71 -11.49 -3.84 -8.94
C GLY A 71 -12.03 -5.21 -8.53
N TRP A 72 -12.48 -5.37 -7.30
CA TRP A 72 -13.09 -6.60 -6.79
C TRP A 72 -14.37 -6.97 -7.55
N THR A 73 -15.27 -6.00 -7.77
CA THR A 73 -16.49 -6.24 -8.54
C THR A 73 -16.19 -6.66 -9.98
N ALA A 74 -15.23 -6.00 -10.65
CA ALA A 74 -14.81 -6.36 -12.00
C ALA A 74 -14.20 -7.77 -12.07
N TRP A 75 -13.44 -8.17 -11.04
CA TRP A 75 -12.92 -9.53 -10.93
C TRP A 75 -14.04 -10.56 -10.73
N ARG A 76 -14.94 -10.34 -9.77
CA ARG A 76 -16.07 -11.23 -9.46
C ARG A 76 -17.00 -11.40 -10.66
N GLN A 77 -17.21 -10.36 -11.45
CA GLN A 77 -18.04 -10.38 -12.66
C GLN A 77 -17.28 -10.90 -13.91
N ARG A 78 -16.05 -11.42 -13.74
CA ARG A 78 -15.17 -11.93 -14.81
C ARG A 78 -14.92 -10.93 -15.93
N GLU A 79 -15.04 -9.64 -15.66
CA GLU A 79 -14.80 -8.61 -16.66
C GLU A 79 -13.32 -8.47 -17.00
N LEU A 80 -12.41 -8.94 -16.14
CA LEU A 80 -10.97 -8.91 -16.38
C LEU A 80 -10.56 -9.70 -17.64
N ALA A 81 -11.30 -10.77 -17.95
CA ALA A 81 -11.08 -11.55 -19.17
C ALA A 81 -11.29 -10.71 -20.44
N ARG A 82 -12.19 -9.72 -20.37
CA ARG A 82 -12.55 -8.80 -21.46
C ARG A 82 -11.71 -7.51 -21.47
N MET A 83 -10.70 -7.40 -20.61
CA MET A 83 -9.83 -6.22 -20.61
C MET A 83 -9.01 -6.14 -21.89
N SER A 84 -8.97 -4.94 -22.49
CA SER A 84 -8.06 -4.63 -23.58
C SER A 84 -6.60 -4.69 -23.10
N GLY A 85 -5.67 -4.94 -24.04
CA GLY A 85 -4.23 -4.94 -23.73
C GLY A 85 -3.75 -3.63 -23.11
N ARG A 86 -4.31 -2.49 -23.54
CA ARG A 86 -4.00 -1.16 -22.98
C ARG A 86 -4.42 -1.04 -21.51
N ALA A 87 -5.62 -1.52 -21.16
CA ALA A 87 -6.08 -1.50 -19.77
C ALA A 87 -5.23 -2.42 -18.88
N ARG A 88 -4.79 -3.58 -19.39
CA ARG A 88 -3.86 -4.47 -18.67
C ARG A 88 -2.50 -3.80 -18.45
N ALA A 89 -1.95 -3.15 -19.48
CA ALA A 89 -0.70 -2.42 -19.37
C ALA A 89 -0.79 -1.27 -18.35
N ALA A 90 -1.90 -0.54 -18.34
CA ALA A 90 -2.14 0.52 -17.35
C ALA A 90 -2.22 -0.03 -15.92
N ALA A 91 -2.96 -1.13 -15.70
CA ALA A 91 -3.03 -1.78 -14.39
C ALA A 91 -1.64 -2.27 -13.93
N ALA A 92 -0.88 -2.88 -14.83
CA ALA A 92 0.48 -3.34 -14.55
C ALA A 92 1.42 -2.17 -14.23
N ALA A 93 1.32 -1.05 -14.94
CA ALA A 93 2.10 0.15 -14.66
C ALA A 93 1.77 0.73 -13.27
N VAL A 94 0.49 0.84 -12.92
CA VAL A 94 0.06 1.28 -11.59
C VAL A 94 0.57 0.33 -10.50
N ALA A 95 0.43 -0.98 -10.71
CA ALA A 95 0.95 -1.98 -9.77
C ALA A 95 2.48 -1.90 -9.62
N ALA A 96 3.21 -1.69 -10.71
CA ALA A 96 4.66 -1.53 -10.68
C ALA A 96 5.07 -0.27 -9.90
N VAL A 97 4.40 0.87 -10.12
CA VAL A 97 4.64 2.10 -9.35
C VAL A 97 4.39 1.88 -7.86
N LEU A 98 3.27 1.23 -7.51
CA LEU A 98 2.98 0.89 -6.11
C LEU A 98 4.06 -0.02 -5.52
N ALA A 99 4.48 -1.05 -6.24
CA ALA A 99 5.54 -1.95 -5.80
C ALA A 99 6.87 -1.21 -5.58
N LEU A 100 7.24 -0.30 -6.48
CA LEU A 100 8.45 0.54 -6.35
C LEU A 100 8.38 1.45 -5.12
N ILE A 101 7.23 2.06 -4.85
CA ILE A 101 7.01 2.92 -3.66
C ILE A 101 7.14 2.12 -2.36
N LEU A 102 6.80 0.83 -2.37
CA LEU A 102 6.91 -0.02 -1.20
C LEU A 102 8.35 -0.46 -0.89
N ILE A 103 9.28 -0.45 -1.85
CA ILE A 103 10.68 -0.89 -1.65
C ILE A 103 11.35 -0.21 -0.44
N PRO A 104 11.40 1.13 -0.32
CA PRO A 104 12.02 1.77 0.85
C PRO A 104 11.28 1.44 2.15
N SER A 105 9.95 1.30 2.09
CA SER A 105 9.16 0.90 3.27
C SER A 105 9.48 -0.52 3.72
N PHE A 106 9.64 -1.46 2.78
CA PHE A 106 10.05 -2.83 3.10
C PHE A 106 11.47 -2.88 3.63
N ARG A 107 12.43 -2.17 3.01
CA ARG A 107 13.81 -2.09 3.52
C ARG A 107 13.84 -1.60 4.96
N LEU A 108 13.14 -0.51 5.25
CA LEU A 108 13.02 0.03 6.62
C LEU A 108 12.40 -0.97 7.61
N ASN A 109 11.40 -1.75 7.20
CA ASN A 109 10.82 -2.78 8.07
C ASN A 109 11.78 -3.97 8.27
N LEU A 110 12.50 -4.40 7.23
CA LEU A 110 13.46 -5.50 7.33
C LEU A 110 14.69 -5.13 8.19
N GLU A 111 15.11 -3.87 8.15
CA GLU A 111 16.18 -3.30 8.97
C GLU A 111 15.73 -3.02 10.41
N HIS A 112 14.42 -2.95 10.68
CA HIS A 112 13.90 -2.68 12.01
C HIS A 112 14.06 -3.91 12.91
N PRO A 113 14.64 -3.77 14.12
CA PRO A 113 14.95 -4.90 15.02
C PRO A 113 13.70 -5.70 15.46
N ALA A 114 12.50 -5.14 15.26
CA ALA A 114 11.23 -5.79 15.56
C ALA A 114 10.93 -7.01 14.66
N PHE A 115 11.55 -7.13 13.49
CA PHE A 115 11.36 -8.26 12.58
C PHE A 115 12.50 -9.31 12.64
N GLY A 116 13.56 -9.05 13.41
CA GLY A 116 14.58 -10.03 13.79
C GLY A 116 15.41 -10.64 12.65
N LEU A 117 15.55 -9.93 11.51
CA LEU A 117 16.31 -10.41 10.34
C LEU A 117 17.75 -9.90 10.31
N THR A 118 18.04 -8.81 11.03
CA THR A 118 19.39 -8.35 11.32
C THR A 118 19.64 -8.58 12.80
N ASP A 119 20.60 -9.45 13.11
CA ASP A 119 21.21 -9.53 14.43
C ASP A 119 22.07 -8.28 14.62
N THR A 120 21.42 -7.12 14.81
CA THR A 120 22.12 -5.93 15.27
C THR A 120 22.38 -6.19 16.74
N GLY A 121 23.50 -6.88 17.03
CA GLY A 121 23.96 -7.16 18.38
C GLY A 121 23.59 -5.99 19.28
N GLY A 122 22.59 -6.22 20.13
CA GLY A 122 22.14 -5.20 21.07
C GLY A 122 23.36 -4.72 21.86
N PRO A 123 23.35 -3.47 22.38
CA PRO A 123 24.45 -3.02 23.22
C PRO A 123 24.68 -4.10 24.28
N PRO A 124 25.95 -4.50 24.55
CA PRO A 124 26.21 -5.49 25.57
C PRO A 124 25.45 -5.06 26.81
N GLY A 125 24.66 -5.96 27.38
CA GLY A 125 24.16 -5.77 28.74
C GLY A 125 25.40 -5.61 29.62
N ALA A 126 25.74 -4.37 29.91
CA ALA A 126 26.85 -4.00 30.78
C ALA A 126 26.28 -2.98 31.77
N ASP A 127 25.72 -3.57 32.82
CA ASP A 127 25.67 -3.10 34.19
C ASP A 127 25.12 -1.68 34.41
N ALA A 128 23.84 -1.63 34.78
CA ALA A 128 23.36 -0.54 35.63
C ALA A 128 24.18 -0.56 36.93
N PRO A 129 24.80 0.56 37.36
CA PRO A 129 25.48 0.60 38.64
C PRO A 129 24.46 0.36 39.76
N ALA A 130 24.80 -0.56 40.67
CA ALA A 130 24.02 -0.83 41.87
C ALA A 130 23.89 0.45 42.73
N PRO A 131 22.77 0.59 43.49
CA PRO A 131 22.46 1.80 44.25
C PRO A 131 23.48 2.13 45.35
#